data_AF-A0A2U8QTQ6-F1
#
_entry.id   AF-A0A2U8QTQ6-F1
#
_cell.length_a   1.000
_cell.length_b   1.000
_cell.length_c   1.000
_cell.angle_alpha   90.00
_cell.angle_beta   90.00
_cell.angle_gamma   90.00
#
_symmetry.space_group_name_H-M   'P 1'
#
loop_
_entity.id
_entity.type
_entity.pdbx_description
1 polymer ?
#
loop_
_entity_poly.entity_id
_entity_poly.type
_entity_poly.pdbx_seq_one_letter_code
_entity_poly.pdbx_strand_id
1 'polypeptide(L)'
;MEKSLNEYPLEYQNQILREVLFTFFPFTFEDMQDYESNIDFKILSKNQYVNWNEEILIKFKDKWDWEAIQTNPLIIAYNNLAVLFPEIAGLPAVKCKCENQLSACNRAKICYIEYNDELMKKDMKNPNHIHFTHWVNFLIEESYINSENLSYYLLYDTVIEDGNTYNTESINPENVEKNNNQINREDVPF
;
A
#
# COMPACT_ATOMS: atom_id res chain seq x y z
N MET A 1 1.88 -20.99 19.62
CA MET A 1 2.32 -19.58 19.67
C MET A 1 2.91 -19.29 18.32
N GLU A 2 2.26 -18.42 17.56
CA GLU A 2 2.83 -17.92 16.31
C GLU A 2 4.06 -17.08 16.68
N LYS A 3 5.19 -17.36 16.02
CA LYS A 3 6.45 -16.65 16.30
C LYS A 3 6.30 -15.18 15.89
N SER A 4 6.85 -14.27 16.68
CA SER A 4 6.92 -12.86 16.28
C SER A 4 7.79 -12.73 15.02
N LEU A 5 7.47 -11.76 14.14
CA LEU A 5 8.25 -11.55 12.91
C LEU A 5 9.75 -11.36 13.20
N ASN A 6 10.06 -10.68 14.30
CA ASN A 6 11.44 -10.40 14.74
C ASN A 6 12.24 -11.67 15.11
N GLU A 7 11.57 -12.82 15.28
CA GLU A 7 12.21 -14.11 15.57
C GLU A 7 12.61 -14.87 14.29
N TYR A 8 12.21 -14.40 13.11
CA TYR A 8 12.59 -14.98 11.83
C TYR A 8 13.91 -14.38 11.28
N PRO A 9 14.60 -15.06 10.35
CA PRO A 9 15.76 -14.48 9.67
C PRO A 9 15.43 -13.15 9.00
N LEU A 10 16.40 -12.23 8.98
CA LEU A 10 16.23 -10.88 8.44
C LEU A 10 15.72 -10.86 6.99
N GLU A 11 16.15 -11.81 6.16
CA GLU A 11 15.67 -11.97 4.78
C GLU A 11 14.15 -12.17 4.72
N TYR A 12 13.60 -13.02 5.61
CA TYR A 12 12.16 -13.24 5.67
C TYR A 12 11.42 -12.01 6.21
N GLN A 13 11.98 -11.32 7.19
CA GLN A 13 11.41 -10.06 7.70
C GLN A 13 11.29 -9.02 6.58
N ASN A 14 12.35 -8.85 5.78
CA ASN A 14 12.38 -7.94 4.63
C ASN A 14 11.42 -8.37 3.53
N GLN A 15 11.29 -9.67 3.28
CA GLN A 15 10.29 -10.18 2.35
C GLN A 15 8.88 -9.76 2.79
N ILE A 16 8.52 -9.98 4.05
CA ILE A 16 7.20 -9.58 4.59
C ILE A 16 7.00 -8.07 4.51
N LEU A 17 8.01 -7.27 4.89
CA LEU A 17 7.94 -5.82 4.75
C LEU A 17 7.66 -5.39 3.32
N ARG A 18 8.41 -5.93 2.34
CA ARG A 18 8.23 -5.59 0.91
C ARG A 18 6.87 -6.04 0.39
N GLU A 19 6.38 -7.21 0.79
CA GLU A 19 5.01 -7.66 0.45
C GLU A 19 3.96 -6.65 0.94
N VAL A 20 4.11 -6.14 2.17
CA VAL A 20 3.21 -5.11 2.72
C VAL A 20 3.35 -3.80 1.92
N LEU A 21 4.56 -3.33 1.65
CA LEU A 21 4.78 -2.12 0.84
C LEU A 21 4.15 -2.24 -0.55
N PHE A 22 4.42 -3.31 -1.28
CA PHE A 22 3.85 -3.51 -2.62
C PHE A 22 2.32 -3.62 -2.63
N THR A 23 1.72 -3.98 -1.50
CA THR A 23 0.26 -4.09 -1.36
C THR A 23 -0.41 -2.77 -0.97
N PHE A 24 0.20 -2.00 -0.06
CA PHE A 24 -0.44 -0.87 0.62
C PHE A 24 0.20 0.50 0.33
N PHE A 25 1.48 0.54 -0.08
CA PHE A 25 2.15 1.80 -0.36
C PHE A 25 1.61 2.44 -1.65
N PRO A 26 1.28 3.75 -1.65
CA PRO A 26 0.76 4.45 -2.82
C PRO A 26 1.90 4.86 -3.76
N PHE A 27 2.56 3.87 -4.39
CA PHE A 27 3.67 4.13 -5.32
C PHE A 27 3.30 5.18 -6.37
N THR A 28 4.11 6.23 -6.45
CA THR A 28 4.03 7.24 -7.50
C THR A 28 4.67 6.73 -8.80
N PHE A 29 4.48 7.46 -9.89
CA PHE A 29 5.15 7.11 -11.15
C PHE A 29 6.67 7.21 -11.01
N GLU A 30 7.15 8.25 -10.32
CA GLU A 30 8.55 8.50 -10.01
C GLU A 30 9.13 7.36 -9.17
N ASP A 31 8.44 6.92 -8.11
CA ASP A 31 8.87 5.76 -7.30
C ASP A 31 9.05 4.50 -8.17
N MET A 32 8.10 4.25 -9.09
CA MET A 32 8.18 3.10 -9.98
C MET A 32 9.32 3.19 -10.99
N GLN A 33 9.68 4.39 -11.42
CA GLN A 33 10.83 4.61 -12.32
C GLN A 33 12.15 4.42 -11.59
N ASP A 34 12.29 5.04 -10.40
CA ASP A 34 13.54 5.04 -9.64
C ASP A 34 13.88 3.64 -9.11
N TYR A 35 12.86 2.87 -8.71
CA TYR A 35 13.03 1.56 -8.09
C TYR A 35 12.52 0.40 -8.97
N GLU A 36 12.46 0.59 -10.29
CA GLU A 36 11.86 -0.35 -11.23
C GLU A 36 12.41 -1.79 -11.12
N SER A 37 13.71 -1.94 -10.83
CA SER A 37 14.35 -3.26 -10.65
C SER A 37 14.03 -3.93 -9.32
N ASN A 38 13.49 -3.18 -8.36
CA ASN A 38 13.27 -3.59 -6.98
C ASN A 38 11.78 -3.82 -6.67
N ILE A 39 10.90 -3.50 -7.63
CA ILE A 39 9.45 -3.64 -7.48
C ILE A 39 9.00 -5.01 -7.99
N ASP A 40 8.23 -5.71 -7.16
CA ASP A 40 7.48 -6.87 -7.61
C ASP A 40 6.18 -6.40 -8.30
N PHE A 41 6.25 -6.24 -9.62
CA PHE A 41 5.12 -5.81 -10.44
C PHE A 41 3.92 -6.78 -10.38
N LYS A 42 4.13 -8.06 -10.03
CA LYS A 42 3.05 -9.04 -9.90
C LYS A 42 2.19 -8.77 -8.68
N ILE A 43 2.81 -8.38 -7.56
CA ILE A 43 2.08 -7.96 -6.35
C ILE A 43 1.50 -6.56 -6.58
N LEU A 44 2.31 -5.64 -7.11
CA LEU A 44 1.91 -4.25 -7.31
C LEU A 44 0.70 -4.12 -8.27
N SER A 45 0.51 -5.00 -9.26
CA SER A 45 -0.69 -5.00 -10.11
C SER A 45 -2.02 -5.11 -9.34
N LYS A 46 -1.99 -5.64 -8.12
CA LYS A 46 -3.17 -5.76 -7.25
C LYS A 46 -3.36 -4.57 -6.31
N ASN A 47 -2.37 -3.68 -6.23
CA ASN A 47 -2.35 -2.56 -5.30
C ASN A 47 -3.51 -1.61 -5.59
N GLN A 48 -4.25 -1.25 -4.54
CA GLN A 48 -5.43 -0.39 -4.59
C GLN A 48 -5.19 0.99 -3.94
N TYR A 49 -3.93 1.34 -3.70
CA TYR A 49 -3.47 2.60 -3.15
C TYR A 49 -2.67 3.40 -4.18
N VAL A 50 -2.12 2.73 -5.19
CA VAL A 50 -1.58 3.38 -6.40
C VAL A 50 -2.67 4.21 -7.06
N ASN A 51 -2.33 5.46 -7.34
CA ASN A 51 -3.16 6.33 -8.14
C ASN A 51 -3.02 6.00 -9.64
N TRP A 52 -3.65 4.90 -10.05
CA TRP A 52 -3.54 4.36 -11.42
C TRP A 52 -3.95 5.40 -12.48
N ASN A 53 -3.12 5.52 -13.51
CA ASN A 53 -3.39 6.34 -14.70
C ASN A 53 -2.82 5.64 -15.95
N GLU A 54 -3.13 6.19 -17.12
CA GLU A 54 -2.69 5.63 -18.40
C GLU A 54 -1.17 5.59 -18.54
N GLU A 55 -0.47 6.61 -18.05
CA GLU A 55 0.99 6.71 -18.12
C GLU A 55 1.68 5.57 -17.37
N ILE A 56 1.26 5.28 -16.13
CA ILE A 56 1.73 4.14 -15.34
C ILE A 56 1.46 2.82 -16.08
N LEU A 57 0.23 2.64 -16.59
CA LEU A 57 -0.16 1.41 -17.25
C LEU A 57 0.64 1.17 -18.54
N ILE A 58 0.86 2.22 -19.34
CA ILE A 58 1.58 2.15 -20.61
C ILE A 58 3.08 1.95 -20.38
N LYS A 59 3.70 2.71 -19.47
CA LYS A 59 5.15 2.69 -19.24
C LYS A 59 5.65 1.30 -18.81
N PHE A 60 4.89 0.63 -17.94
CA PHE A 60 5.27 -0.65 -17.36
C PHE A 60 4.45 -1.84 -17.90
N LYS A 61 3.84 -1.66 -19.07
CA LYS A 61 2.94 -2.62 -19.73
C LYS A 61 3.43 -4.08 -19.70
N ASP A 62 4.70 -4.29 -20.03
CA ASP A 62 5.29 -5.64 -20.15
C ASP A 62 5.64 -6.28 -18.79
N LYS A 63 5.48 -5.53 -17.70
CA LYS A 63 5.80 -5.99 -16.33
C LYS A 63 4.57 -6.38 -15.53
N TRP A 64 3.40 -5.83 -15.89
CA TRP A 64 2.18 -6.06 -15.14
C TRP A 64 1.69 -7.51 -15.23
N ASP A 65 1.12 -7.99 -14.12
CA ASP A 65 0.26 -9.16 -14.12
C ASP A 65 -1.12 -8.74 -14.66
N TRP A 66 -1.37 -9.01 -15.94
CA TRP A 66 -2.61 -8.60 -16.61
C TRP A 66 -3.87 -9.23 -16.04
N GLU A 67 -3.76 -10.42 -15.42
CA GLU A 67 -4.90 -11.05 -14.74
C GLU A 67 -5.28 -10.26 -13.48
N ALA A 68 -4.28 -9.74 -12.77
CA ALA A 68 -4.50 -8.82 -11.64
C ALA A 68 -5.02 -7.45 -12.10
N ILE A 69 -4.41 -6.86 -13.14
CA ILE A 69 -4.83 -5.53 -13.66
C ILE A 69 -6.29 -5.53 -14.09
N GLN A 70 -6.74 -6.53 -14.84
CA GLN A 70 -8.12 -6.59 -15.34
C GLN A 70 -9.18 -6.83 -14.24
N THR A 71 -8.74 -7.25 -13.04
CA THR A 71 -9.61 -7.47 -11.88
C THR A 71 -9.38 -6.45 -10.75
N ASN A 72 -8.49 -5.47 -10.96
CA ASN A 72 -8.24 -4.40 -10.02
C ASN A 72 -9.37 -3.36 -10.10
N PRO A 73 -10.14 -3.14 -9.02
CA PRO A 73 -11.35 -2.32 -9.04
C PRO A 73 -11.06 -0.85 -9.38
N LEU A 74 -9.92 -0.29 -8.96
CA LEU A 74 -9.53 1.07 -9.33
C LEU A 74 -9.26 1.19 -10.82
N ILE A 75 -8.51 0.25 -11.39
CA ILE A 75 -8.14 0.31 -12.80
C ILE A 75 -9.38 0.19 -13.67
N ILE A 76 -10.25 -0.80 -13.41
CA ILE A 76 -11.47 -1.01 -14.21
C ILE A 76 -12.50 0.11 -14.03
N ALA A 77 -12.46 0.86 -12.92
CA ALA A 77 -13.38 1.95 -12.66
C ALA A 77 -13.01 3.23 -13.45
N TYR A 78 -11.72 3.43 -13.71
CA TYR A 78 -11.21 4.68 -14.29
C TYR A 78 -10.61 4.53 -15.70
N ASN A 79 -10.26 3.31 -16.14
CA ASN A 79 -9.54 3.07 -17.39
C ASN A 79 -10.29 2.10 -18.31
N ASN A 80 -10.32 2.42 -19.60
CA ASN A 80 -10.82 1.53 -20.64
C ASN A 80 -9.66 0.69 -21.19
N LEU A 81 -9.33 -0.40 -20.49
CA LEU A 81 -8.18 -1.25 -20.83
C LEU A 81 -8.22 -1.74 -22.29
N ALA A 82 -9.39 -2.12 -22.81
CA ALA A 82 -9.53 -2.58 -24.19
C ALA A 82 -9.25 -1.49 -25.25
N VAL A 83 -9.37 -0.21 -24.87
CA VAL A 83 -9.00 0.93 -25.73
C VAL A 83 -7.49 1.17 -25.66
N LEU A 84 -6.92 1.11 -24.46
CA LEU A 84 -5.49 1.33 -24.22
C LEU A 84 -4.60 0.20 -24.76
N PHE A 85 -5.07 -1.04 -24.65
CA PHE A 85 -4.29 -2.26 -24.92
C PHE A 85 -5.08 -3.27 -25.76
N PRO A 86 -5.50 -2.91 -26.99
CA PRO A 86 -6.34 -3.77 -27.84
C PRO A 86 -5.70 -5.12 -28.19
N GLU A 87 -4.38 -5.23 -28.08
CA GLU A 87 -3.60 -6.45 -28.28
C GLU A 87 -3.70 -7.48 -27.14
N ILE A 88 -4.22 -7.09 -25.98
CA ILE A 88 -4.32 -7.98 -24.82
C ILE A 88 -5.64 -8.74 -24.87
N ALA A 89 -5.53 -10.06 -24.99
CA ALA A 89 -6.68 -10.95 -25.06
C ALA A 89 -7.43 -11.00 -23.71
N GLY A 90 -8.76 -11.08 -23.78
CA GLY A 90 -9.61 -11.30 -22.61
C GLY A 90 -9.89 -10.05 -21.77
N LEU A 91 -9.45 -8.86 -22.21
CA LEU A 91 -9.76 -7.62 -21.52
C LEU A 91 -11.27 -7.39 -21.41
N PRO A 92 -11.74 -6.81 -20.30
CA PRO A 92 -13.15 -6.51 -20.11
C PRO A 92 -13.63 -5.58 -21.22
N ALA A 93 -14.83 -5.84 -21.73
CA ALA A 93 -15.50 -4.93 -22.64
C ALA A 93 -15.56 -3.53 -22.03
N VAL A 94 -15.47 -2.50 -22.86
CA VAL A 94 -15.57 -1.09 -22.45
C VAL A 94 -16.84 -0.90 -21.61
N LYS A 95 -16.68 -0.81 -20.29
CA LYS A 95 -17.82 -0.69 -19.34
C LYS A 95 -18.30 0.75 -19.23
N CYS A 96 -17.41 1.69 -19.52
CA CYS A 96 -17.64 3.12 -19.41
C CYS A 96 -18.16 3.70 -20.74
N LYS A 97 -19.38 4.26 -20.75
CA LYS A 97 -19.73 5.32 -21.71
C LYS A 97 -19.27 6.65 -21.14
N CYS A 98 -17.95 6.89 -21.11
CA CYS A 98 -17.47 8.28 -21.03
C CYS A 98 -18.03 8.98 -22.28
N GLU A 99 -18.53 10.22 -22.17
CA GLU A 99 -19.22 10.94 -23.27
C GLU A 99 -18.43 10.93 -24.60
N ASN A 100 -17.11 10.70 -24.53
CA ASN A 100 -16.19 10.79 -25.64
C ASN A 100 -15.41 9.50 -25.97
N GLN A 101 -15.82 8.30 -25.50
CA GLN A 101 -15.08 7.03 -25.74
C GLN A 101 -13.56 7.12 -25.43
N LEU A 102 -13.20 7.94 -24.45
CA LEU A 102 -11.80 8.18 -24.11
C LEU A 102 -11.18 6.96 -23.40
N SER A 103 -9.86 6.86 -23.45
CA SER A 103 -9.08 5.84 -22.74
C SER A 103 -9.24 5.93 -21.21
N ALA A 104 -9.53 7.12 -20.67
CA ALA A 104 -9.85 7.35 -19.26
C ALA A 104 -11.17 8.12 -19.07
N CYS A 105 -11.87 7.84 -17.96
CA CYS A 105 -13.04 8.60 -17.52
C CYS A 105 -12.60 9.68 -16.52
N ASN A 106 -13.20 10.88 -16.59
CA ASN A 106 -12.95 11.89 -15.57
C ASN A 106 -13.39 11.34 -14.21
N ARG A 107 -12.61 11.54 -13.14
CA ARG A 107 -12.92 10.98 -11.80
C ARG A 107 -14.32 11.35 -11.27
N ALA A 108 -14.97 12.35 -11.86
CA ALA A 108 -16.35 12.76 -11.59
C ALA A 108 -17.42 11.79 -12.16
N LYS A 109 -17.09 10.95 -13.14
CA LYS A 109 -17.97 9.94 -13.73
C LYS A 109 -17.30 8.57 -13.59
N ILE A 110 -17.33 8.03 -12.37
CA ILE A 110 -16.95 6.63 -12.14
C ILE A 110 -17.91 5.76 -12.95
N CYS A 111 -17.39 4.80 -13.71
CA CYS A 111 -18.21 3.89 -14.51
C CYS A 111 -18.98 2.87 -13.67
N TYR A 112 -18.73 2.88 -12.37
CA TYR A 112 -19.42 2.12 -11.35
C TYR A 112 -20.11 3.12 -10.42
N ILE A 113 -21.44 2.98 -10.30
CA ILE A 113 -22.27 3.80 -9.40
C ILE A 113 -22.00 3.43 -7.92
N GLU A 114 -21.32 2.29 -7.67
CA GLU A 114 -21.07 1.73 -6.34
C GLU A 114 -19.56 1.56 -6.05
N TYR A 115 -18.73 2.50 -6.51
CA TYR A 115 -17.35 2.53 -6.05
C TYR A 115 -17.29 3.16 -4.66
N ASN A 116 -17.31 2.32 -3.63
CA ASN A 116 -16.94 2.70 -2.28
C ASN A 116 -15.55 2.12 -1.99
N ASP A 117 -14.54 3.00 -2.00
CA ASP A 117 -13.14 2.68 -1.71
C ASP A 117 -12.97 1.83 -0.44
N GLU A 118 -13.76 2.09 0.60
CA GLU A 118 -13.67 1.37 1.88
C GLU A 118 -14.28 -0.04 1.78
N LEU A 119 -15.31 -0.24 0.96
CA LEU A 119 -15.99 -1.53 0.82
C LEU A 119 -15.32 -2.49 -0.18
N MET A 120 -14.50 -1.95 -1.09
CA MET A 120 -13.84 -2.74 -2.15
C MET A 120 -12.36 -3.04 -1.90
N LYS A 121 -11.76 -2.44 -0.85
CA LYS A 121 -10.40 -2.81 -0.40
C LYS A 121 -10.34 -4.28 -0.02
N LYS A 122 -9.69 -5.08 -0.87
CA LYS A 122 -9.49 -6.51 -0.59
C LYS A 122 -8.60 -6.65 0.63
N ASP A 123 -8.97 -7.51 1.57
CA ASP A 123 -8.11 -7.87 2.68
C ASP A 123 -6.95 -8.73 2.18
N MET A 124 -5.86 -8.08 1.79
CA MET A 124 -4.65 -8.70 1.23
C MET A 124 -3.58 -8.94 2.31
N LYS A 125 -3.93 -8.84 3.59
CA LYS A 125 -2.98 -9.02 4.70
C LYS A 125 -2.40 -10.43 4.71
N ASN A 126 -1.12 -10.55 5.04
CA ASN A 126 -0.51 -11.84 5.32
C ASN A 126 -1.14 -12.39 6.62
N PRO A 127 -1.85 -13.54 6.58
CA PRO A 127 -2.58 -14.04 7.75
C PRO A 127 -1.67 -14.40 8.92
N ASN A 128 -0.39 -14.67 8.66
CA ASN A 128 0.59 -15.03 9.69
C ASN A 128 1.23 -13.80 10.36
N HIS A 129 1.11 -12.61 9.75
CA HIS A 129 1.75 -11.36 10.21
C HIS A 129 0.78 -10.17 10.16
N ILE A 130 -0.46 -10.40 10.62
CA ILE A 130 -1.54 -9.40 10.56
C ILE A 130 -1.18 -8.14 11.36
N HIS A 131 -0.68 -8.29 12.58
CA HIS A 131 -0.31 -7.15 13.45
C HIS A 131 0.80 -6.29 12.83
N PHE A 132 1.85 -6.92 12.32
CA PHE A 132 2.92 -6.23 11.61
C PHE A 132 2.40 -5.52 10.36
N THR A 133 1.51 -6.17 9.60
CA THR A 133 0.88 -5.55 8.42
C THR A 133 0.09 -4.29 8.80
N HIS A 134 -0.68 -4.34 9.89
CA HIS A 134 -1.40 -3.17 10.40
C HIS A 134 -0.45 -2.06 10.83
N TRP A 135 0.63 -2.40 11.53
CA TRP A 135 1.63 -1.43 11.98
C TRP A 135 2.29 -0.71 10.80
N VAL A 136 2.80 -1.46 9.82
CA VAL A 136 3.42 -0.86 8.62
C VAL A 136 2.41 -0.03 7.83
N ASN A 137 1.16 -0.50 7.67
CA ASN A 137 0.13 0.30 7.00
C ASN A 137 -0.14 1.62 7.74
N PHE A 138 -0.20 1.61 9.07
CA PHE A 138 -0.29 2.83 9.87
C PHE A 138 0.89 3.78 9.61
N LEU A 139 2.12 3.26 9.53
CA LEU A 139 3.29 4.08 9.21
C LEU A 139 3.22 4.70 7.81
N ILE A 140 2.62 4.02 6.83
CA ILE A 140 2.37 4.56 5.49
C ILE A 140 1.31 5.68 5.55
N GLU A 141 0.19 5.42 6.22
CA GLU A 141 -0.93 6.38 6.34
C GLU A 141 -0.50 7.68 7.04
N GLU A 142 0.31 7.57 8.09
CA GLU A 142 0.89 8.70 8.81
C GLU A 142 2.15 9.28 8.13
N SER A 143 2.48 8.83 6.92
CA SER A 143 3.61 9.31 6.11
C SER A 143 5.00 9.16 6.75
N TYR A 144 5.16 8.29 7.76
CA TYR A 144 6.47 7.88 8.25
C TYR A 144 7.22 7.04 7.22
N ILE A 145 6.50 6.27 6.41
CA ILE A 145 7.01 5.64 5.19
C ILE A 145 6.42 6.42 4.01
N ASN A 146 7.28 7.03 3.19
CA ASN A 146 6.90 7.88 2.07
C ASN A 146 7.97 7.83 0.95
N SER A 147 7.72 8.49 -0.17
CA SER A 147 8.63 8.44 -1.34
C SER A 147 10.04 8.96 -1.04
N GLU A 148 10.22 9.88 -0.09
CA GLU A 148 11.54 10.43 0.28
C GLU A 148 12.44 9.39 0.96
N ASN A 149 11.83 8.41 1.64
CA ASN A 149 12.55 7.41 2.42
C ASN A 149 12.32 5.96 1.94
N LEU A 150 11.57 5.78 0.86
CA LEU A 150 11.24 4.47 0.29
C LEU A 150 12.47 3.65 -0.08
N SER A 151 13.55 4.31 -0.52
CA SER A 151 14.83 3.65 -0.85
C SER A 151 15.38 2.80 0.30
N TYR A 152 15.19 3.21 1.56
CA TYR A 152 15.67 2.45 2.72
C TYR A 152 15.07 1.04 2.74
N TYR A 153 13.78 0.93 2.44
CA TYR A 153 13.03 -0.32 2.53
C TYR A 153 13.16 -1.20 1.27
N LEU A 154 13.40 -0.58 0.10
CA LEU A 154 13.51 -1.30 -1.17
C LEU A 154 14.93 -1.74 -1.52
N LEU A 155 15.94 -0.97 -1.10
CA LEU A 155 17.34 -1.19 -1.49
C LEU A 155 18.18 -1.84 -0.39
N TYR A 156 17.77 -1.70 0.88
CA TYR A 156 18.53 -2.20 2.02
C TYR A 156 17.70 -3.16 2.87
N ASP A 157 18.39 -4.05 3.58
CA ASP A 157 17.76 -4.87 4.59
C ASP A 157 17.43 -3.99 5.81
N THR A 158 16.14 -3.76 6.05
CA THR A 158 15.64 -2.88 7.10
C THR A 158 14.89 -3.68 8.15
N VAL A 159 15.13 -3.37 9.42
CA VAL A 159 14.34 -3.89 10.54
C VAL A 159 13.34 -2.82 10.93
N ILE A 160 12.05 -3.13 10.84
CA ILE A 160 10.99 -2.31 11.43
C ILE A 160 10.54 -3.02 12.70
N GLU A 161 10.83 -2.41 13.85
CA GLU A 161 10.34 -2.91 15.12
C GLU A 161 8.83 -2.63 15.22
N ASP A 162 8.05 -3.68 15.51
CA ASP A 162 6.65 -3.52 15.89
C ASP A 162 6.60 -2.85 17.26
N GLY A 163 6.01 -1.65 17.34
CA GLY A 163 5.86 -0.90 18.58
C GLY A 163 5.09 -1.64 19.69
N ASN A 164 4.45 -2.77 19.38
CA ASN A 164 3.79 -3.62 20.38
C ASN A 164 4.76 -4.42 21.27
N THR A 165 6.09 -4.29 21.12
CA THR A 165 7.07 -4.88 22.07
C THR A 165 7.23 -4.09 23.37
N TYR A 166 6.36 -3.13 23.68
CA TYR A 166 6.20 -2.71 25.08
C TYR A 166 5.64 -3.88 25.87
N ASN A 167 6.55 -4.66 26.46
CA ASN A 167 6.28 -5.56 27.57
C ASN A 167 5.33 -4.84 28.54
N THR A 168 4.08 -5.30 28.62
CA THR A 168 3.28 -5.15 29.84
C THR A 168 3.84 -6.09 30.92
N GLU A 169 5.16 -6.02 31.15
CA GLU A 169 5.75 -6.53 32.38
C GLU A 169 5.34 -5.55 33.48
N SER A 170 4.21 -5.87 34.12
CA SER A 170 3.83 -5.39 35.45
C SER A 170 4.02 -3.90 35.69
N ILE A 171 3.02 -3.09 35.32
CA ILE A 171 2.75 -1.90 36.14
C ILE A 171 2.32 -2.44 37.50
N ASN A 172 3.29 -2.56 38.42
CA ASN A 172 2.99 -2.70 39.83
C ASN A 172 2.28 -1.39 40.26
N PRO A 173 1.03 -1.43 40.75
CA PRO A 173 0.26 -0.23 41.06
C PRO A 173 0.92 0.69 42.11
N GLU A 174 1.94 0.21 42.81
CA GLU A 174 2.62 0.93 43.89
C GLU A 174 3.63 1.98 43.43
N ASN A 175 3.98 2.07 42.13
CA ASN A 175 4.94 3.07 41.65
C ASN A 175 4.30 4.31 40.99
N VAL A 176 2.97 4.41 40.94
CA VAL A 176 2.25 5.54 40.32
C VAL A 176 2.21 6.80 41.22
N GLU A 177 2.62 6.72 42.48
CA GLU A 177 2.56 7.87 43.40
C GLU A 177 3.81 8.78 43.43
N LYS A 178 4.81 8.57 42.55
CA LYS A 178 5.97 9.47 42.49
C LYS A 178 6.38 9.81 41.06
N ASN A 179 5.58 10.67 40.42
CA ASN A 179 6.05 11.80 39.61
C ASN A 179 4.89 12.60 38.98
N ASN A 180 3.82 12.83 39.74
CA ASN A 180 2.97 13.99 39.49
C ASN A 180 3.68 15.21 40.07
N ASN A 181 4.58 15.82 39.30
CA ASN A 181 4.86 17.25 39.42
C ASN A 181 5.54 17.77 38.16
N GLN A 182 4.91 18.79 37.59
CA GLN A 182 5.40 19.72 36.57
C GLN A 182 5.33 19.26 35.11
N ILE A 183 4.12 19.35 34.54
CA ILE A 183 4.00 19.81 33.15
C ILE A 183 3.30 21.17 33.21
N ASN A 184 4.07 22.22 32.91
CA ASN A 184 3.61 23.59 32.87
C ASN A 184 2.83 23.80 31.56
N ARG A 185 1.58 24.29 31.63
CA ARG A 185 0.67 24.41 30.47
C ARG A 185 0.97 25.62 29.57
N GLU A 186 2.23 26.05 29.48
CA GLU A 186 2.65 27.19 28.66
C GLU A 186 3.62 26.81 27.52
N ASP A 187 4.06 25.55 27.41
CA ASP A 187 5.04 25.11 26.40
C ASP A 187 4.43 24.38 25.19
N VAL A 188 3.20 24.72 24.79
CA VAL A 188 2.61 24.24 23.52
C VAL A 188 2.56 25.40 22.52
N PRO A 189 3.52 25.50 21.58
CA PRO A 189 3.39 26.40 20.45
C PRO A 189 2.61 25.69 19.33
N PHE A 190 1.37 26.16 19.11
CA PHE A 190 0.46 25.91 17.97
C PHE A 190 0.44 24.51 17.32
#